data_AF-S3D1J2-F1
#
_entry.id   AF-S3D1J2-F1
#
_cell.length_a   1.000
_cell.length_b   1.000
_cell.length_c   1.000
_cell.angle_alpha   90.00
_cell.angle_beta   90.00
_cell.angle_gamma   90.00
#
_symmetry.space_group_name_H-M   'P 1'
#
loop_
_entity.id
_entity.type
_entity.pdbx_description
1 polymer ?
#
loop_
_entity_poly.entity_id
_entity_poly.type
_entity_poly.pdbx_seq_one_letter_code
_entity_poly.pdbx_strand_id
1 'polypeptide(L)'
;MAVRLNPRSMTKLSRKKCVKNALRQTNANKRSGQHTSVPNSPLVTMEPRRKEFLRAPFLDDTPMDPNTPPRLSKEDFGLPRLRKCPWDIEAIDWRRVRLLGTGMDGCVWRVYFGDQGPYALKLFWLVDTTKLWGSYFAAQRECQNAALLQMIRASLDQEAAAEAAAQAVVDAGGERPTLPEDEMDPGTAPITVIAEPKTCGHAIHNLFSFAAEVRRWRARRSQRAESNGGNGDPTLEMLPRIRMRDLPMPRFAQCHGWLRVRAHELIERIPPRHRPEPICLKRHTEPTYLQKGHVEFYAIVYEYVHSAVQETGEKTTDEKTEVEQAGQTTQPAQSAQVVHPERRELRPNTMRQRQQYQEQKQQAEKQQQQQADKQQQADKQQQADKQQQADKQQQADKQQQADKQQQADKQQQADKQQQQQPAQRWQPPPYYRPLFRQQGRETYNDPEKVAAVARFLNLVGFQFGCQPLNRNWKDGVLVDHADLVGPFHYGWYERYYKPWHTDDILVM
;
A
#
# COMPACT_ATOMS: atom_id res chain seq x y z
N MET A 1 -13.75 46.74 -2.36
CA MET A 1 -12.50 47.41 -1.93
C MET A 1 -12.16 46.95 -0.52
N ALA A 2 -11.02 46.27 -0.30
CA ALA A 2 -10.58 45.83 1.03
C ALA A 2 -9.19 46.38 1.32
N VAL A 3 -9.10 47.31 2.28
CA VAL A 3 -7.84 47.99 2.65
C VAL A 3 -7.01 47.06 3.54
N ARG A 4 -5.78 46.74 3.12
CA ARG A 4 -4.80 46.06 3.97
C ARG A 4 -4.35 47.01 5.08
N LEU A 5 -4.71 46.71 6.34
CA LEU A 5 -4.16 47.43 7.49
C LEU A 5 -2.81 46.85 7.90
N ASN A 6 -1.80 47.73 7.99
CA ASN A 6 -0.42 47.40 8.30
C ASN A 6 -0.22 47.22 9.84
N PRO A 7 0.32 46.10 10.36
CA PRO A 7 0.32 45.82 11.81
C PRO A 7 1.22 46.70 12.71
N ARG A 8 1.95 47.68 12.16
CA ARG A 8 3.04 48.38 12.87
C ARG A 8 2.65 49.64 13.67
N SER A 9 1.37 50.05 13.72
CA SER A 9 0.96 51.33 14.35
C SER A 9 0.00 51.27 15.56
N MET A 10 -0.15 50.12 16.24
CA MET A 10 -0.96 50.06 17.47
C MET A 10 -0.15 50.35 18.75
N THR A 11 -0.53 51.43 19.45
CA THR A 11 0.07 51.81 20.75
C THR A 11 -0.23 50.81 21.87
N LYS A 12 0.65 50.76 22.89
CA LYS A 12 0.61 49.76 23.99
C LYS A 12 -0.73 49.71 24.76
N LEU A 13 -1.51 50.80 24.76
CA LEU A 13 -2.83 50.85 25.41
C LEU A 13 -3.91 50.03 24.66
N SER A 14 -3.89 50.05 23.32
CA SER A 14 -4.85 49.32 22.49
C SER A 14 -4.72 47.80 22.66
N ARG A 15 -3.48 47.28 22.67
CA ARG A 15 -3.19 45.85 22.89
C ARG A 15 -3.76 45.34 24.23
N LYS A 16 -3.64 46.11 25.32
CA LYS A 16 -4.19 45.72 26.63
C LYS A 16 -5.73 45.65 26.64
N LYS A 17 -6.42 46.50 25.87
CA LYS A 17 -7.89 46.50 25.76
C LYS A 17 -8.40 45.32 24.91
N CYS A 18 -7.71 45.01 23.82
CA CYS A 18 -8.00 43.85 22.98
C CYS A 18 -7.84 42.51 23.74
N VAL A 19 -6.73 42.32 24.47
CA VAL A 19 -6.48 41.11 25.28
C VAL A 19 -7.52 40.94 26.41
N LYS A 20 -7.98 42.03 27.06
CA LYS A 20 -9.03 41.96 28.09
C LYS A 20 -10.40 41.53 27.51
N ASN A 21 -10.72 41.90 26.27
CA ASN A 21 -11.95 41.46 25.61
C ASN A 21 -11.86 40.00 25.15
N ALA A 22 -10.71 39.56 24.62
CA ALA A 22 -10.47 38.16 24.27
C ALA A 22 -10.62 37.23 25.50
N LEU A 23 -10.03 37.59 26.66
CA LEU A 23 -10.19 36.82 27.89
C LEU A 23 -11.64 36.74 28.40
N ARG A 24 -12.45 37.77 28.17
CA ARG A 24 -13.89 37.75 28.52
C ARG A 24 -14.67 36.79 27.64
N GLN A 25 -14.39 36.72 26.34
CA GLN A 25 -15.04 35.76 25.43
C GLN A 25 -14.67 34.31 25.76
N THR A 26 -13.39 34.01 26.06
CA THR A 26 -12.98 32.64 26.45
C THR A 26 -13.60 32.17 27.77
N ASN A 27 -13.90 33.09 28.70
CA ASN A 27 -14.55 32.74 29.97
C ASN A 27 -16.07 32.60 29.86
N ALA A 28 -16.70 33.20 28.84
CA ALA A 28 -18.12 32.95 28.55
C ALA A 28 -18.34 31.52 28.03
N ASN A 29 -17.51 31.06 27.09
CA ASN A 29 -17.61 29.71 26.52
C ASN A 29 -17.36 28.58 27.53
N LYS A 30 -16.67 28.85 28.65
CA LYS A 30 -16.51 27.87 29.74
C LYS A 30 -17.75 27.70 30.62
N ARG A 31 -18.77 28.57 30.51
CA ARG A 31 -20.01 28.50 31.32
C ARG A 31 -21.21 27.92 30.57
N SER A 32 -21.11 27.66 29.27
CA SER A 32 -22.23 27.20 28.43
C SER A 32 -22.35 25.68 28.26
N GLY A 33 -21.51 24.87 28.91
CA GLY A 33 -21.63 23.40 28.92
C GLY A 33 -21.42 22.70 27.55
N GLN A 34 -21.02 23.43 26.51
CA GLN A 34 -20.76 22.86 25.19
C GLN A 34 -19.44 22.08 25.22
N HIS A 35 -19.54 20.75 25.32
CA HIS A 35 -18.44 19.83 25.07
C HIS A 35 -17.99 19.95 23.60
N THR A 36 -17.01 20.82 23.33
CA THR A 36 -16.21 20.70 22.12
C THR A 36 -15.31 19.49 22.27
N SER A 37 -15.63 18.41 21.54
CA SER A 37 -14.78 17.24 21.43
C SER A 37 -13.38 17.64 20.95
N VAL A 38 -12.36 17.19 21.66
CA VAL A 38 -10.97 17.30 21.20
C VAL A 38 -10.88 16.58 19.85
N PRO A 39 -10.31 17.17 18.79
CA PRO A 39 -10.21 16.49 17.50
C PRO A 39 -9.38 15.21 17.64
N ASN A 40 -9.94 14.10 17.16
CA ASN A 40 -9.30 12.78 17.21
C ASN A 40 -7.88 12.82 16.62
N SER A 41 -6.99 12.02 17.21
CA SER A 41 -5.61 11.84 16.72
C SER A 41 -5.60 11.57 15.20
N PRO A 42 -4.68 12.20 14.42
CA PRO A 42 -4.62 12.04 12.96
C PRO A 42 -4.32 10.62 12.48
N LEU A 43 -4.00 9.68 13.38
CA LEU A 43 -3.93 8.25 13.06
C LEU A 43 -5.33 7.62 12.88
N VAL A 44 -6.33 8.07 13.63
CA VAL A 44 -7.70 7.51 13.61
C VAL A 44 -8.42 7.84 12.31
N THR A 45 -8.16 9.01 11.72
CA THR A 45 -8.77 9.45 10.45
C THR A 45 -8.14 8.80 9.21
N MET A 46 -6.97 8.16 9.35
CA MET A 46 -6.23 7.57 8.23
C MET A 46 -6.53 6.07 7.98
N GLU A 47 -7.03 5.35 8.99
CA GLU A 47 -7.37 3.92 8.87
C GLU A 47 -8.48 3.60 7.84
N PRO A 48 -9.55 4.41 7.66
CA PRO A 48 -10.54 4.16 6.61
C PRO A 48 -9.92 4.18 5.20
N ARG A 49 -9.15 5.24 4.87
CA ARG A 49 -8.43 5.38 3.59
C ARG A 49 -7.42 4.26 3.38
N ARG A 50 -6.76 3.82 4.44
CA ARG A 50 -5.85 2.67 4.43
C ARG A 50 -6.57 1.38 4.03
N LYS A 51 -7.71 1.08 4.67
CA LYS A 51 -8.51 -0.12 4.39
C LYS A 51 -9.15 -0.10 3.01
N GLU A 52 -9.50 1.08 2.50
CA GLU A 52 -9.95 1.29 1.12
C GLU A 52 -8.82 1.00 0.12
N PHE A 53 -7.65 1.61 0.31
CA PHE A 53 -6.46 1.35 -0.51
C PHE A 53 -6.09 -0.15 -0.53
N LEU A 54 -6.07 -0.81 0.63
CA LEU A 54 -5.74 -2.24 0.75
C LEU A 54 -6.77 -3.19 0.08
N ARG A 55 -7.93 -2.69 -0.35
CA ARG A 55 -8.94 -3.45 -1.12
C ARG A 55 -8.84 -3.21 -2.63
N ALA A 56 -8.12 -2.18 -3.07
CA ALA A 56 -7.99 -1.88 -4.49
C ALA A 56 -7.22 -3.00 -5.22
N PRO A 57 -7.73 -3.50 -6.36
CA PRO A 57 -7.00 -4.50 -7.15
C PRO A 57 -5.70 -3.87 -7.68
N PHE A 58 -4.61 -4.62 -7.60
CA PHE A 58 -3.27 -4.16 -8.00
C PHE A 58 -2.53 -5.12 -8.95
N LEU A 59 -3.18 -6.23 -9.31
CA LEU A 59 -2.69 -7.23 -10.26
C LEU A 59 -3.66 -7.36 -11.44
N ASP A 60 -3.10 -7.63 -12.60
CA ASP A 60 -3.77 -7.98 -13.86
C ASP A 60 -3.16 -9.29 -14.36
N ASP A 61 -3.99 -10.31 -14.59
CA ASP A 61 -3.57 -11.63 -15.11
C ASP A 61 -3.19 -11.59 -16.60
N THR A 62 -3.47 -10.49 -17.31
CA THR A 62 -3.00 -10.27 -18.68
C THR A 62 -1.47 -10.35 -18.72
N PRO A 63 -0.86 -11.16 -19.62
CA PRO A 63 0.58 -11.24 -19.76
C PRO A 63 1.25 -9.90 -20.08
N MET A 64 2.45 -9.70 -19.56
CA MET A 64 3.33 -8.58 -19.87
C MET A 64 4.14 -8.85 -21.14
N ASP A 65 3.43 -8.95 -22.26
CA ASP A 65 4.01 -9.17 -23.59
C ASP A 65 4.28 -7.83 -24.32
N PRO A 66 5.39 -7.68 -25.07
CA PRO A 66 5.68 -6.49 -25.89
C PRO A 66 4.60 -6.07 -26.89
N ASN A 67 3.83 -7.01 -27.45
CA ASN A 67 2.75 -6.70 -28.40
C ASN A 67 1.47 -6.20 -27.70
N THR A 68 1.41 -6.31 -26.38
CA THR A 68 0.34 -5.77 -25.55
C THR A 68 0.87 -4.53 -24.81
N PRO A 69 0.75 -3.31 -25.36
CA PRO A 69 1.13 -2.10 -24.63
C PRO A 69 0.24 -1.89 -23.39
N PRO A 70 0.73 -1.19 -22.35
CA PRO A 70 -0.09 -0.88 -21.19
C PRO A 70 -1.23 0.07 -21.60
N ARG A 71 -2.40 -0.08 -20.96
CA ARG A 71 -3.55 0.80 -21.21
C ARG A 71 -3.26 2.17 -20.61
N LEU A 72 -3.54 3.23 -21.38
CA LEU A 72 -3.24 4.61 -20.99
C LEU A 72 -4.50 5.41 -20.63
N SER A 73 -5.55 4.76 -20.09
CA SER A 73 -6.75 5.47 -19.64
C SER A 73 -6.53 6.13 -18.28
N LYS A 74 -7.28 7.20 -18.01
CA LYS A 74 -7.31 7.87 -16.70
C LYS A 74 -7.76 6.91 -15.59
N GLU A 75 -8.61 5.94 -15.91
CA GLU A 75 -9.03 4.89 -14.98
C GLU A 75 -7.85 3.98 -14.60
N ASP A 76 -7.07 3.50 -15.58
CA ASP A 76 -5.88 2.67 -15.33
C ASP A 76 -4.80 3.45 -14.54
N PHE A 77 -4.64 4.76 -14.78
CA PHE A 77 -3.77 5.62 -13.96
C PHE A 77 -4.29 5.84 -12.52
N GLY A 78 -5.60 5.73 -12.29
CA GLY A 78 -6.22 5.85 -10.97
C GLY A 78 -6.26 4.53 -10.19
N LEU A 79 -6.34 3.40 -10.90
CA LEU A 79 -6.36 2.04 -10.38
C LEU A 79 -5.28 1.18 -11.08
N PRO A 80 -3.99 1.53 -10.92
CA PRO A 80 -2.89 0.83 -11.58
C PRO A 80 -2.83 -0.63 -11.16
N ARG A 81 -2.68 -1.51 -12.14
CA ARG A 81 -2.52 -2.96 -11.93
C ARG A 81 -1.29 -3.43 -12.69
N LEU A 82 -0.41 -4.16 -12.00
CA LEU A 82 0.75 -4.76 -12.65
C LEU A 82 0.31 -5.97 -13.47
N ARG A 83 0.79 -6.08 -14.70
CA ARG A 83 0.54 -7.24 -15.57
C ARG A 83 1.40 -8.44 -15.16
N LYS A 84 0.92 -9.63 -15.47
CA LYS A 84 1.55 -10.90 -15.09
C LYS A 84 2.83 -11.14 -15.86
N CYS A 85 3.87 -11.63 -15.19
CA CYS A 85 5.10 -12.01 -15.86
C CYS A 85 4.82 -13.18 -16.84
N PRO A 86 5.31 -13.13 -18.09
CA PRO A 86 5.07 -14.18 -19.08
C PRO A 86 5.90 -15.44 -18.84
N TRP A 87 6.92 -15.39 -17.96
CA TRP A 87 7.79 -16.52 -17.65
C TRP A 87 7.24 -17.36 -16.51
N ASP A 88 7.41 -18.68 -16.59
CA ASP A 88 7.09 -19.58 -15.49
C ASP A 88 8.19 -19.54 -14.42
N ILE A 89 7.79 -19.54 -13.14
CA ILE A 89 8.71 -19.70 -12.02
C ILE A 89 9.41 -21.07 -12.05
N GLU A 90 8.77 -22.07 -12.63
CA GLU A 90 9.32 -23.42 -12.81
C GLU A 90 10.52 -23.44 -13.77
N ALA A 91 10.65 -22.44 -14.65
CA ALA A 91 11.79 -22.29 -15.55
C ALA A 91 13.03 -21.67 -14.88
N ILE A 92 12.97 -21.29 -13.60
CA ILE A 92 14.12 -20.68 -12.91
C ILE A 92 15.20 -21.73 -12.63
N ASP A 93 16.44 -21.47 -13.09
CA ASP A 93 17.59 -22.28 -12.68
C ASP A 93 18.03 -21.90 -11.25
N TRP A 94 17.47 -22.63 -10.28
CA TRP A 94 17.80 -22.51 -8.86
C TRP A 94 19.25 -22.89 -8.52
N ARG A 95 20.01 -23.54 -9.40
CA ARG A 95 21.45 -23.82 -9.19
C ARG A 95 22.29 -22.56 -9.40
N ARG A 96 21.87 -21.68 -10.32
CA ARG A 96 22.52 -20.39 -10.67
C ARG A 96 22.04 -19.21 -9.81
N VAL A 97 21.02 -19.40 -8.98
CA VAL A 97 20.43 -18.34 -8.13
C VAL A 97 21.47 -17.72 -7.20
N ARG A 98 21.39 -16.40 -6.95
CA ARG A 98 22.14 -15.73 -5.89
C ARG A 98 21.30 -14.74 -5.13
N LEU A 99 21.31 -14.83 -3.80
CA LEU A 99 20.69 -13.83 -2.94
C LEU A 99 21.45 -12.51 -3.08
N LEU A 100 20.75 -11.45 -3.49
CA LEU A 100 21.28 -10.09 -3.68
C LEU A 100 21.09 -9.24 -2.43
N GLY A 101 20.00 -9.47 -1.69
CA GLY A 101 19.71 -8.73 -0.48
C GLY A 101 18.41 -9.16 0.19
N THR A 102 18.27 -8.76 1.45
CA THR A 102 17.10 -8.98 2.30
C THR A 102 16.73 -7.66 2.98
N GLY A 103 15.45 -7.33 2.99
CA GLY A 103 14.93 -6.05 3.47
C GLY A 103 13.64 -6.19 4.28
N MET A 104 13.06 -5.06 4.68
CA MET A 104 11.84 -5.03 5.49
C MET A 104 10.65 -5.66 4.77
N ASP A 105 10.56 -5.46 3.47
CA ASP A 105 9.41 -5.84 2.66
C ASP A 105 9.54 -7.22 2.02
N GLY A 106 10.77 -7.67 1.80
CA GLY A 106 11.06 -8.86 0.99
C GLY A 106 12.53 -9.22 0.90
N CYS A 107 12.83 -10.14 -0.03
CA CYS A 107 14.16 -10.53 -0.44
C CYS A 107 14.29 -10.45 -1.97
N VAL A 108 15.52 -10.31 -2.46
CA VAL A 108 15.81 -10.20 -3.89
C VAL A 108 16.90 -11.19 -4.28
N TRP A 109 16.70 -11.93 -5.36
CA TRP A 109 17.71 -12.83 -5.94
C TRP A 109 18.03 -12.46 -7.39
N ARG A 110 19.28 -12.72 -7.81
CA ARG A 110 19.67 -12.88 -9.21
C ARG A 110 19.19 -14.26 -9.66
N VAL A 111 18.36 -14.31 -10.70
CA VAL A 111 17.81 -15.55 -11.29
C VAL A 111 18.07 -15.60 -12.79
N TYR A 112 17.92 -16.79 -13.38
CA TYR A 112 17.89 -17.03 -14.82
C TYR A 112 16.67 -17.90 -15.12
N PHE A 113 15.93 -17.61 -16.19
CA PHE A 113 14.81 -18.42 -16.69
C PHE A 113 15.35 -19.25 -17.86
N GLY A 114 15.76 -20.50 -17.58
CA GLY A 114 16.62 -21.27 -18.48
C GLY A 114 17.90 -20.50 -18.82
N ASP A 115 18.12 -20.24 -20.11
CA ASP A 115 19.26 -19.46 -20.61
C ASP A 115 19.03 -17.94 -20.59
N GLN A 116 17.81 -17.47 -20.34
CA GLN A 116 17.48 -16.04 -20.29
C GLN A 116 17.88 -15.42 -18.94
N GLY A 117 18.58 -14.29 -18.97
CA GLY A 117 18.94 -13.50 -17.79
C GLY A 117 20.37 -12.96 -17.80
N PRO A 118 20.87 -12.43 -16.67
CA PRO A 118 20.25 -12.43 -15.35
C PRO A 118 19.05 -11.48 -15.19
N TYR A 119 18.16 -11.83 -14.27
CA TYR A 119 17.05 -10.98 -13.79
C TYR A 119 17.11 -10.83 -12.26
N ALA A 120 16.42 -9.83 -11.73
CA ALA A 120 16.19 -9.66 -10.30
C ALA A 120 14.76 -10.10 -9.93
N LEU A 121 14.63 -11.16 -9.12
CA LEU A 121 13.35 -11.61 -8.56
C LEU A 121 13.19 -11.05 -7.14
N LYS A 122 12.27 -10.12 -6.93
CA LYS A 122 11.90 -9.60 -5.60
C LYS A 122 10.66 -10.33 -5.08
N LEU A 123 10.75 -11.01 -3.94
CA LEU A 123 9.64 -11.68 -3.26
C LEU A 123 9.29 -10.96 -1.96
N PHE A 124 8.00 -10.72 -1.72
CA PHE A 124 7.50 -9.99 -0.55
C PHE A 124 7.16 -10.93 0.61
N TRP A 125 7.57 -10.59 1.84
CA TRP A 125 7.35 -11.44 3.02
C TRP A 125 5.88 -11.52 3.46
N LEU A 126 5.16 -10.41 3.30
CA LEU A 126 3.79 -10.28 3.76
C LEU A 126 2.83 -10.59 2.63
N VAL A 127 1.83 -11.40 2.93
CA VAL A 127 0.74 -11.79 2.01
C VAL A 127 -0.64 -11.47 2.61
N ASP A 128 -0.70 -11.40 3.94
CA ASP A 128 -1.90 -11.13 4.72
C ASP A 128 -1.92 -9.66 5.16
N THR A 129 -2.83 -8.88 4.58
CA THR A 129 -2.99 -7.45 4.87
C THR A 129 -3.59 -7.17 6.25
N THR A 130 -4.18 -8.18 6.92
CA THR A 130 -4.73 -8.03 8.28
C THR A 130 -3.65 -7.92 9.35
N LYS A 131 -2.45 -8.49 9.09
CA LYS A 131 -1.27 -8.41 9.97
C LYS A 131 -0.59 -7.03 9.95
N LEU A 132 -0.97 -6.16 9.01
CA LEU A 132 -0.47 -4.79 8.92
C LEU A 132 -1.25 -3.89 9.90
N TRP A 133 -0.55 -3.21 10.81
CA TRP A 133 -1.11 -2.16 11.66
C TRP A 133 -0.44 -0.81 11.35
N GLY A 134 -1.22 0.19 10.93
CA GLY A 134 -0.72 1.53 10.58
C GLY A 134 0.30 1.59 9.44
N SER A 135 0.45 0.52 8.65
CA SER A 135 1.46 0.41 7.58
C SER A 135 0.85 0.13 6.20
N TYR A 136 1.63 0.42 5.16
CA TYR A 136 1.33 0.08 3.78
C TYR A 136 1.56 -1.41 3.50
N PHE A 137 1.00 -1.90 2.40
CA PHE A 137 1.26 -3.26 1.90
C PHE A 137 2.28 -3.16 0.76
N ALA A 138 3.48 -3.70 0.98
CA ALA A 138 4.62 -3.51 0.09
C ALA A 138 4.39 -4.09 -1.32
N ALA A 139 3.91 -5.34 -1.42
CA ALA A 139 3.64 -5.98 -2.71
C ALA A 139 2.68 -5.16 -3.58
N GLN A 140 1.57 -4.69 -2.99
CA GLN A 140 0.61 -3.81 -3.66
C GLN A 140 1.26 -2.50 -4.12
N ARG A 141 1.94 -1.80 -3.20
CA ARG A 141 2.58 -0.51 -3.51
C ARG A 141 3.59 -0.65 -4.64
N GLU A 142 4.45 -1.66 -4.59
CA GLU A 142 5.45 -1.93 -5.63
C GLU A 142 4.78 -2.21 -6.97
N CYS A 143 3.77 -3.10 -7.02
CA CYS A 143 3.03 -3.42 -8.24
C CYS A 143 2.42 -2.16 -8.87
N GLN A 144 1.77 -1.33 -8.06
CA GLN A 144 1.13 -0.09 -8.52
C GLN A 144 2.15 0.92 -9.04
N ASN A 145 3.27 1.12 -8.34
CA ASN A 145 4.34 2.01 -8.79
C ASN A 145 4.99 1.51 -10.09
N ALA A 146 5.28 0.21 -10.20
CA ALA A 146 5.83 -0.40 -11.41
C ALA A 146 4.88 -0.25 -12.61
N ALA A 147 3.58 -0.48 -12.43
CA ALA A 147 2.56 -0.28 -13.46
C ALA A 147 2.45 1.19 -13.89
N LEU A 148 2.45 2.13 -12.93
CA LEU A 148 2.44 3.57 -13.23
C LEU A 148 3.69 3.99 -14.03
N LEU A 149 4.88 3.55 -13.64
CA LEU A 149 6.13 3.87 -14.37
C LEU A 149 6.11 3.30 -15.80
N GLN A 150 5.55 2.11 -16.01
CA GLN A 150 5.34 1.55 -17.35
C GLN A 150 4.35 2.37 -18.20
N MET A 151 3.21 2.78 -17.62
CA MET A 151 2.23 3.63 -18.32
C MET A 151 2.80 5.03 -18.64
N ILE A 152 3.56 5.63 -17.72
CA ILE A 152 4.27 6.89 -17.93
C ILE A 152 5.25 6.78 -19.10
N ARG A 153 6.08 5.72 -19.10
CA ARG A 153 7.05 5.48 -20.19
C ARG A 153 6.36 5.27 -21.53
N ALA A 154 5.36 4.39 -21.60
CA ALA A 154 4.62 4.11 -22.83
C ALA A 154 3.88 5.33 -23.38
N SER A 155 3.36 6.21 -22.50
CA SER A 155 2.74 7.47 -22.92
C SER A 155 3.76 8.44 -23.55
N LEU A 156 4.96 8.55 -22.97
CA LEU A 156 6.07 9.32 -23.54
C LEU A 156 6.56 8.73 -24.86
N ASP A 157 6.64 7.40 -24.98
CA ASP A 157 7.03 6.72 -26.22
C ASP A 157 5.97 6.90 -27.33
N GLN A 158 4.69 6.93 -26.97
CA GLN A 158 3.61 7.24 -27.92
C GLN A 158 3.72 8.69 -28.44
N GLU A 159 4.04 9.66 -27.57
CA GLU A 159 4.35 11.03 -27.99
C GLU A 159 5.62 11.09 -28.86
N ALA A 160 6.64 10.31 -28.51
CA ALA A 160 7.90 10.23 -29.24
C ALA A 160 7.67 9.76 -30.68
N ALA A 161 6.96 8.65 -30.85
CA ALA A 161 6.64 8.03 -32.13
C ALA A 161 5.73 8.90 -33.01
N ALA A 162 4.69 9.53 -32.43
CA ALA A 162 3.77 10.38 -33.18
C ALA A 162 4.48 11.61 -33.79
N GLU A 163 5.38 12.26 -33.03
CA GLU A 163 6.19 13.38 -33.54
C GLU A 163 7.19 12.91 -34.61
N ALA A 164 7.81 11.75 -34.44
CA ALA A 164 8.73 11.18 -35.42
C ALA A 164 8.03 10.86 -36.74
N ALA A 165 6.80 10.32 -36.68
CA ALA A 165 5.96 10.10 -37.85
C ALA A 165 5.56 11.43 -38.52
N ALA A 166 5.18 12.44 -37.73
CA ALA A 166 4.85 13.77 -38.25
C ALA A 166 6.06 14.46 -38.92
N GLN A 167 7.27 14.31 -38.35
CA GLN A 167 8.50 14.84 -38.93
C GLN A 167 8.86 14.12 -40.24
N ALA A 168 8.72 12.78 -40.29
CA ALA A 168 8.98 12.01 -41.51
C ALA A 168 8.08 12.42 -42.69
N VAL A 169 6.84 12.86 -42.44
CA VAL A 169 5.96 13.44 -43.47
C VAL A 169 6.51 14.78 -43.99
N VAL A 170 7.00 15.63 -43.08
CA VAL A 170 7.62 16.93 -43.44
C VAL A 170 8.90 16.72 -44.24
N ASP A 171 9.76 15.79 -43.82
CA ASP A 171 11.02 15.46 -44.50
C ASP A 171 10.79 14.87 -45.91
N ALA A 172 9.63 14.22 -46.12
CA ALA A 172 9.18 13.74 -47.42
C ALA A 172 8.56 14.84 -48.31
N GLY A 173 8.57 16.11 -47.87
CA GLY A 173 7.98 17.25 -48.58
C GLY A 173 6.46 17.39 -48.44
N GLY A 174 5.84 16.63 -47.53
CA GLY A 174 4.44 16.80 -47.17
C GLY A 174 4.22 17.91 -46.13
N GLU A 175 3.00 18.40 -46.01
CA GLU A 175 2.63 19.30 -44.91
C GLU A 175 2.51 18.51 -43.59
N ARG A 176 2.89 19.14 -42.47
CA ARG A 176 2.77 18.52 -41.15
C ARG A 176 1.30 18.16 -40.87
N PRO A 177 0.95 16.90 -40.53
CA PRO A 177 -0.44 16.50 -40.36
C PRO A 177 -1.18 17.32 -39.29
N THR A 178 -2.05 18.24 -39.72
CA THR A 178 -3.04 18.91 -38.87
C THR A 178 -4.30 18.06 -38.82
N LEU A 179 -4.32 17.04 -37.96
CA LEU A 179 -5.48 16.16 -37.80
C LEU A 179 -6.71 16.95 -37.30
N PRO A 180 -7.91 16.73 -37.87
CA PRO A 180 -9.16 17.32 -37.38
C PRO A 180 -9.47 17.02 -35.90
N GLU A 181 -10.29 17.87 -35.25
CA GLU A 181 -10.56 17.82 -33.79
C GLU A 181 -10.97 16.44 -33.25
N ASP A 182 -11.70 15.65 -34.06
CA ASP A 182 -12.23 14.33 -33.69
C ASP A 182 -11.30 13.16 -34.04
N GLU A 183 -10.29 13.38 -34.89
CA GLU A 183 -9.31 12.37 -35.34
C GLU A 183 -7.97 12.46 -34.61
N MET A 184 -7.78 13.44 -33.72
CA MET A 184 -6.51 13.70 -33.06
C MET A 184 -6.06 12.52 -32.16
N ASP A 185 -5.19 11.66 -32.70
CA ASP A 185 -4.59 10.52 -32.01
C ASP A 185 -3.99 11.00 -30.68
N PRO A 186 -4.29 10.34 -29.54
CA PRO A 186 -3.72 10.72 -28.26
C PRO A 186 -2.18 10.79 -28.29
N GLY A 187 -1.51 10.02 -29.14
CA GLY A 187 -0.07 10.09 -29.38
C GLY A 187 0.41 11.49 -29.76
N THR A 188 -0.31 12.23 -30.60
CA THR A 188 0.10 13.57 -31.06
C THR A 188 0.01 14.66 -29.98
N ALA A 189 -0.75 14.42 -28.90
CA ALA A 189 -1.00 15.41 -27.88
C ALA A 189 0.17 15.51 -26.85
N PRO A 190 0.76 16.70 -26.64
CA PRO A 190 1.94 16.85 -25.79
C PRO A 190 1.64 16.64 -24.30
N ILE A 191 2.48 15.85 -23.62
CA ILE A 191 2.44 15.64 -22.18
C ILE A 191 3.01 16.86 -21.48
N THR A 192 2.15 17.72 -20.94
CA THR A 192 2.55 18.86 -20.09
C THR A 192 2.13 18.66 -18.64
N VAL A 193 3.04 18.93 -17.71
CA VAL A 193 2.84 18.88 -16.25
C VAL A 193 3.01 20.27 -15.62
N ILE A 194 2.49 20.47 -14.41
CA ILE A 194 2.77 21.64 -13.57
C ILE A 194 4.25 21.58 -13.15
N ALA A 195 5.00 22.67 -13.38
CA ALA A 195 6.43 22.76 -13.14
C ALA A 195 6.83 22.73 -11.64
N GLU A 196 5.98 23.34 -10.80
CA GLU A 196 6.14 23.36 -9.34
C GLU A 196 4.91 22.74 -8.66
N PRO A 197 4.76 21.40 -8.70
CA PRO A 197 3.62 20.76 -8.06
C PRO A 197 3.83 20.76 -6.54
N LYS A 198 2.80 21.21 -5.81
CA LYS A 198 2.89 21.49 -4.36
C LYS A 198 1.80 20.79 -3.55
N THR A 199 0.61 20.63 -4.14
CA THR A 199 -0.56 20.02 -3.48
C THR A 199 -0.84 18.61 -4.01
N CYS A 200 -1.66 17.84 -3.29
CA CYS A 200 -2.16 16.55 -3.80
C CYS A 200 -2.88 16.70 -5.14
N GLY A 201 -3.65 17.80 -5.30
CA GLY A 201 -4.29 18.14 -6.57
C GLY A 201 -3.29 18.33 -7.70
N HIS A 202 -2.14 18.97 -7.46
CA HIS A 202 -1.09 19.12 -8.49
C HIS A 202 -0.47 17.77 -8.84
N ALA A 203 -0.20 16.91 -7.84
CA ALA A 203 0.36 15.57 -8.06
C ALA A 203 -0.58 14.69 -8.90
N ILE A 204 -1.88 14.65 -8.56
CA ILE A 204 -2.92 13.94 -9.32
C ILE A 204 -3.03 14.52 -10.74
N HIS A 205 -3.07 15.84 -10.86
CA HIS A 205 -3.18 16.53 -12.15
C HIS A 205 -1.97 16.25 -13.06
N ASN A 206 -0.78 16.14 -12.47
CA ASN A 206 0.43 15.79 -13.19
C ASN A 206 0.43 14.31 -13.62
N LEU A 207 0.10 13.38 -12.73
CA LEU A 207 0.01 11.95 -13.05
C LEU A 207 -1.01 11.68 -14.17
N PHE A 208 -2.19 12.30 -14.12
CA PHE A 208 -3.19 12.19 -15.18
C PHE A 208 -2.81 12.91 -16.49
N SER A 209 -1.71 13.67 -16.55
CA SER A 209 -1.21 14.25 -17.81
C SER A 209 -0.75 13.21 -18.82
N PHE A 210 -0.48 11.98 -18.37
CA PHE A 210 -0.05 10.87 -19.20
C PHE A 210 -1.23 10.04 -19.75
N ALA A 211 -2.46 10.25 -19.25
CA ALA A 211 -3.65 9.56 -19.73
C ALA A 211 -4.10 10.09 -21.10
N ALA A 212 -4.38 9.18 -22.04
CA ALA A 212 -4.69 9.48 -23.43
C ALA A 212 -5.84 10.48 -23.61
N GLU A 213 -6.97 10.25 -22.94
CA GLU A 213 -8.15 11.11 -23.02
C GLU A 213 -7.94 12.47 -22.34
N VAL A 214 -7.09 12.54 -21.31
CA VAL A 214 -6.74 13.80 -20.64
C VAL A 214 -5.87 14.67 -21.56
N ARG A 215 -4.94 14.07 -22.29
CA ARG A 215 -4.14 14.77 -23.31
C ARG A 215 -5.03 15.32 -24.44
N ARG A 216 -5.91 14.49 -25.01
CA ARG A 216 -6.92 14.93 -26.01
C ARG A 216 -7.84 16.04 -25.48
N TRP A 217 -8.28 15.96 -24.22
CA TRP A 217 -9.13 16.97 -23.62
C TRP A 217 -8.40 18.32 -23.44
N ARG A 218 -7.15 18.30 -22.95
CA ARG A 218 -6.35 19.52 -22.79
C ARG A 218 -6.03 20.19 -24.12
N ALA A 219 -5.64 19.43 -25.15
CA ALA A 219 -5.34 19.97 -26.47
C ALA A 219 -6.54 20.75 -27.06
N ARG A 220 -7.73 20.12 -27.08
CA ARG A 220 -8.98 20.76 -27.52
C ARG A 220 -9.33 21.99 -26.67
N ARG A 221 -8.98 22.00 -25.39
CA ARG A 221 -9.27 23.11 -24.48
C ARG A 221 -8.32 24.30 -24.67
N SER A 222 -7.03 24.08 -24.92
CA SER A 222 -6.07 25.15 -25.23
C SER A 222 -6.49 25.92 -26.49
N GLN A 223 -6.82 25.21 -27.58
CA GLN A 223 -7.30 25.82 -28.84
C GLN A 223 -8.63 26.60 -28.66
N ARG A 224 -9.52 26.14 -27.76
CA ARG A 224 -10.76 26.87 -27.44
C ARG A 224 -10.58 28.05 -26.48
N ALA A 225 -9.54 28.04 -25.66
CA ALA A 225 -9.20 29.18 -24.81
C ALA A 225 -8.69 30.37 -25.66
N GLU A 226 -7.94 30.08 -26.73
CA GLU A 226 -7.49 31.06 -27.72
C GLU A 226 -8.64 31.68 -28.53
N SER A 227 -9.73 30.95 -28.76
CA SER A 227 -10.86 31.44 -29.58
C SER A 227 -12.04 32.04 -28.80
N ASN A 228 -12.28 31.66 -27.53
CA ASN A 228 -13.54 31.97 -26.85
C ASN A 228 -13.45 32.38 -25.36
N GLY A 229 -12.28 32.75 -24.83
CA GLY A 229 -12.16 33.38 -23.50
C GLY A 229 -12.73 32.54 -22.34
N GLY A 230 -12.31 31.27 -22.25
CA GLY A 230 -13.05 30.22 -21.54
C GLY A 230 -13.17 30.33 -20.02
N ASN A 231 -14.36 30.01 -19.51
CA ASN A 231 -14.67 29.76 -18.09
C ASN A 231 -14.01 28.45 -17.58
N GLY A 232 -12.69 28.47 -17.33
CA GLY A 232 -11.97 27.41 -16.60
C GLY A 232 -12.02 27.58 -15.08
N ASP A 233 -11.49 26.60 -14.36
CA ASP A 233 -10.87 26.87 -13.05
C ASP A 233 -9.58 27.66 -13.32
N PRO A 234 -9.53 28.97 -13.04
CA PRO A 234 -8.39 29.80 -13.44
C PRO A 234 -7.12 29.42 -12.69
N THR A 235 -7.24 28.74 -11.55
CA THR A 235 -6.12 28.55 -10.62
C THR A 235 -5.08 27.54 -11.10
N LEU A 236 -5.49 26.51 -11.85
CA LEU A 236 -4.57 25.50 -12.40
C LEU A 236 -4.01 25.87 -13.78
N GLU A 237 -4.76 26.64 -14.57
CA GLU A 237 -4.36 27.06 -15.93
C GLU A 237 -3.27 28.15 -15.89
N MET A 238 -3.23 28.97 -14.84
CA MET A 238 -2.18 29.99 -14.63
C MET A 238 -0.84 29.43 -14.11
N LEU A 239 -0.74 28.14 -13.78
CA LEU A 239 0.50 27.57 -13.23
C LEU A 239 1.52 27.28 -14.35
N PRO A 240 2.82 27.62 -14.16
CA PRO A 240 3.86 27.29 -15.14
C PRO A 240 3.87 25.80 -15.48
N ARG A 241 4.01 25.49 -16.77
CA ARG A 241 3.99 24.12 -17.31
C ARG A 241 5.34 23.76 -17.94
N ILE A 242 5.69 22.48 -17.87
CA ILE A 242 6.83 21.89 -18.58
C ILE A 242 6.31 20.74 -19.45
N ARG A 243 6.80 20.62 -20.69
CA ARG A 243 6.59 19.43 -21.53
C ARG A 243 7.54 18.33 -21.06
N MET A 244 7.02 17.15 -20.75
CA MET A 244 7.82 16.07 -20.17
C MET A 244 8.87 15.50 -21.14
N ARG A 245 8.64 15.63 -22.45
CA ARG A 245 9.60 15.26 -23.50
C ARG A 245 10.88 16.10 -23.50
N ASP A 246 10.82 17.33 -23.02
CA ASP A 246 11.97 18.25 -22.96
C ASP A 246 12.92 17.89 -21.79
N LEU A 247 12.57 16.85 -21.02
CA LEU A 247 13.35 16.31 -19.93
C LEU A 247 13.83 14.90 -20.29
N PRO A 248 15.10 14.53 -20.00
CA PRO A 248 15.54 13.16 -20.20
C PRO A 248 14.73 12.22 -19.29
N MET A 249 14.05 11.24 -19.89
CA MET A 249 13.36 10.18 -19.16
C MET A 249 14.41 9.35 -18.38
N PRO A 250 14.41 9.36 -17.04
CA PRO A 250 15.42 8.64 -16.28
C PRO A 250 15.28 7.12 -16.44
N ARG A 251 16.39 6.39 -16.24
CA ARG A 251 16.36 4.94 -16.22
C ARG A 251 15.75 4.44 -14.90
N PHE A 252 14.70 3.64 -15.01
CA PHE A 252 14.14 2.82 -13.94
C PHE A 252 14.43 1.35 -14.26
N ALA A 253 14.46 0.49 -13.25
CA ALA A 253 14.58 -0.95 -13.47
C ALA A 253 13.36 -1.45 -14.28
N GLN A 254 13.59 -1.96 -15.48
CA GLN A 254 12.55 -2.56 -16.30
C GLN A 254 11.84 -3.68 -15.53
N CYS A 255 10.54 -3.51 -15.30
CA CYS A 255 9.69 -4.55 -14.73
C CYS A 255 9.19 -5.49 -15.83
N HIS A 256 9.25 -6.80 -15.59
CA HIS A 256 8.74 -7.87 -16.45
C HIS A 256 7.44 -8.49 -15.91
N GLY A 257 6.90 -7.98 -14.81
CA GLY A 257 5.58 -8.34 -14.28
C GLY A 257 5.62 -9.13 -12.97
N TRP A 258 4.44 -9.47 -12.46
CA TRP A 258 4.28 -10.21 -11.20
C TRP A 258 4.22 -11.74 -11.40
N LEU A 259 4.63 -12.45 -10.36
CA LEU A 259 4.51 -13.91 -10.21
C LEU A 259 3.84 -14.24 -8.88
N ARG A 260 3.13 -15.38 -8.84
CA ARG A 260 2.77 -16.06 -7.59
C ARG A 260 3.79 -17.15 -7.32
N VAL A 261 4.22 -17.25 -6.07
CA VAL A 261 5.30 -18.12 -5.65
C VAL A 261 4.85 -18.97 -4.48
N ARG A 262 4.94 -20.30 -4.60
CA ARG A 262 4.70 -21.20 -3.48
C ARG A 262 5.96 -21.33 -2.64
N ALA A 263 6.01 -20.67 -1.49
CA ALA A 263 7.25 -20.53 -0.75
C ALA A 263 7.83 -21.86 -0.22
N HIS A 264 7.01 -22.87 0.03
CA HIS A 264 7.51 -24.18 0.43
C HIS A 264 8.26 -24.87 -0.71
N GLU A 265 7.64 -24.97 -1.89
CA GLU A 265 8.26 -25.48 -3.13
C GLU A 265 9.53 -24.68 -3.50
N LEU A 266 9.49 -23.35 -3.33
CA LEU A 266 10.62 -22.44 -3.54
C LEU A 266 11.82 -22.74 -2.63
N ILE A 267 11.59 -22.83 -1.31
CA ILE A 267 12.67 -23.04 -0.33
C ILE A 267 13.39 -24.36 -0.57
N GLU A 268 12.65 -25.41 -0.91
CA GLU A 268 13.21 -26.73 -1.19
C GLU A 268 14.18 -26.70 -2.38
N ARG A 269 13.85 -25.93 -3.43
CA ARG A 269 14.67 -25.75 -4.63
C ARG A 269 15.87 -24.82 -4.45
N ILE A 270 15.75 -23.78 -3.62
CA ILE A 270 16.86 -22.85 -3.36
C ILE A 270 17.98 -23.55 -2.56
N PRO A 271 19.24 -23.56 -3.05
CA PRO A 271 20.39 -24.09 -2.31
C PRO A 271 20.55 -23.41 -0.95
N PRO A 272 20.87 -24.13 0.15
CA PRO A 272 20.86 -23.55 1.51
C PRO A 272 21.64 -22.24 1.67
N ARG A 273 22.79 -22.10 1.00
CA ARG A 273 23.64 -20.89 0.99
C ARG A 273 23.02 -19.65 0.30
N HIS A 274 21.88 -19.80 -0.37
CA HIS A 274 21.14 -18.73 -1.05
C HIS A 274 19.71 -18.57 -0.49
N ARG A 275 19.35 -19.33 0.54
CA ARG A 275 18.11 -19.11 1.30
C ARG A 275 18.27 -17.82 2.12
N PRO A 276 17.22 -16.98 2.21
CA PRO A 276 17.28 -15.78 3.01
C PRO A 276 17.23 -16.14 4.51
N GLU A 277 18.04 -15.46 5.31
CA GLU A 277 17.97 -15.59 6.77
C GLU A 277 16.66 -14.99 7.31
N PRO A 278 16.05 -15.58 8.37
CA PRO A 278 14.90 -14.99 9.04
C PRO A 278 15.19 -13.59 9.58
N ILE A 279 14.35 -12.61 9.24
CA ILE A 279 14.55 -11.21 9.66
C ILE A 279 13.67 -10.89 10.87
N CYS A 280 14.28 -10.68 12.03
CA CYS A 280 13.58 -10.14 13.20
C CYS A 280 13.29 -8.63 13.02
N LEU A 281 12.16 -8.30 12.39
CA LEU A 281 11.67 -6.93 12.30
C LEU A 281 11.21 -6.45 13.68
N LYS A 282 11.91 -5.48 14.30
CA LYS A 282 11.60 -4.96 15.66
C LYS A 282 10.18 -4.42 15.88
N ARG A 283 9.38 -4.23 14.82
CA ARG A 283 7.95 -3.86 14.90
C ARG A 283 7.00 -5.05 15.03
N HIS A 284 7.47 -6.26 14.74
CA HIS A 284 6.74 -7.50 14.91
C HIS A 284 7.39 -8.30 16.04
N THR A 285 6.57 -8.89 16.92
CA THR A 285 7.06 -9.78 17.98
C THR A 285 7.56 -11.13 17.45
N GLU A 286 7.31 -11.42 16.18
CA GLU A 286 7.71 -12.65 15.50
C GLU A 286 8.74 -12.36 14.39
N PRO A 287 9.72 -13.26 14.16
CA PRO A 287 10.61 -13.17 13.01
C PRO A 287 9.80 -13.21 11.71
N THR A 288 10.18 -12.37 10.76
CA THR A 288 9.64 -12.37 9.40
C THR A 288 10.48 -13.30 8.53
N TYR A 289 9.86 -14.39 8.08
CA TYR A 289 10.43 -15.40 7.19
C TYR A 289 9.32 -15.93 6.30
N LEU A 290 9.67 -16.79 5.34
CA LEU A 290 8.72 -17.54 4.54
C LEU A 290 7.91 -18.49 5.44
N GLN A 291 6.77 -18.02 5.92
CA GLN A 291 5.94 -18.77 6.88
C GLN A 291 5.42 -20.06 6.22
N LYS A 292 5.75 -21.21 6.83
CA LYS A 292 5.46 -22.57 6.31
C LYS A 292 3.96 -22.89 6.12
N GLY A 293 3.06 -22.03 6.58
CA GLY A 293 1.60 -22.16 6.42
C GLY A 293 0.96 -21.28 5.36
N HIS A 294 1.71 -20.35 4.73
CA HIS A 294 1.19 -19.55 3.62
C HIS A 294 1.47 -20.25 2.29
N VAL A 295 0.43 -20.46 1.49
CA VAL A 295 0.53 -21.27 0.26
C VAL A 295 1.17 -20.47 -0.87
N GLU A 296 0.82 -19.18 -1.03
CA GLU A 296 1.25 -18.33 -2.15
C GLU A 296 1.74 -16.96 -1.68
N PHE A 297 2.85 -16.51 -2.27
CA PHE A 297 3.49 -15.22 -2.04
C PHE A 297 3.56 -14.44 -3.36
N TYR A 298 3.62 -13.11 -3.25
CA TYR A 298 3.82 -12.23 -4.40
C TYR A 298 5.32 -12.08 -4.68
N ALA A 299 5.69 -12.16 -5.95
CA ALA A 299 7.00 -11.74 -6.43
C ALA A 299 6.87 -10.88 -7.68
N ILE A 300 7.92 -10.12 -8.00
CA ILE A 300 8.04 -9.31 -9.21
C ILE A 300 9.40 -9.57 -9.83
N VAL A 301 9.42 -9.70 -11.16
CA VAL A 301 10.64 -9.86 -11.94
C VAL A 301 11.04 -8.51 -12.53
N TYR A 302 12.29 -8.13 -12.33
CA TYR A 302 12.92 -6.93 -12.90
C TYR A 302 14.16 -7.33 -13.72
N GLU A 303 14.62 -6.43 -14.61
CA GLU A 303 15.97 -6.53 -15.17
C GLU A 303 17.03 -6.59 -14.05
N TYR A 304 18.15 -7.28 -14.29
CA TYR A 304 19.27 -7.24 -13.37
C TYR A 304 20.16 -6.02 -13.65
N VAL A 305 20.10 -5.02 -12.76
CA VAL A 305 20.99 -3.85 -12.82
C VAL A 305 22.39 -4.25 -12.38
N HIS A 306 23.28 -4.45 -13.35
CA HIS A 306 24.68 -4.74 -13.12
C HIS A 306 25.37 -3.61 -12.36
N SER A 307 26.19 -3.99 -11.38
CA SER A 307 27.14 -3.07 -10.75
C SER A 307 28.45 -3.12 -11.53
N ALA A 308 29.01 -1.96 -11.91
CA ALA A 308 30.19 -1.81 -12.79
C ALA A 308 31.53 -2.39 -12.26
N VAL A 309 31.49 -3.29 -11.27
CA VAL A 309 32.65 -3.81 -10.52
C VAL A 309 32.77 -5.34 -10.64
N GLN A 310 31.93 -6.02 -11.44
CA GLN A 310 31.78 -7.50 -11.42
C GLN A 310 32.24 -8.28 -12.67
N GLU A 311 32.89 -7.68 -13.67
CA GLU A 311 33.26 -8.43 -14.90
C GLU A 311 34.47 -9.38 -14.75
N THR A 312 35.21 -9.34 -13.65
CA THR A 312 36.40 -10.19 -13.47
C THR A 312 36.15 -11.41 -12.56
N GLY A 313 35.72 -12.52 -13.19
CA GLY A 313 36.04 -13.87 -12.70
C GLY A 313 34.90 -14.67 -12.05
N GLU A 314 34.06 -15.29 -12.88
CA GLU A 314 33.20 -16.41 -12.45
C GLU A 314 33.17 -17.49 -13.54
N LYS A 315 34.25 -18.28 -13.65
CA LYS A 315 34.26 -19.51 -14.45
C LYS A 315 33.54 -20.62 -13.68
N THR A 316 32.50 -21.18 -14.30
CA THR A 316 31.74 -22.33 -13.78
C THR A 316 32.44 -23.65 -14.11
N THR A 317 32.48 -24.58 -13.16
CA THR A 317 32.74 -26.00 -13.41
C THR A 317 31.72 -26.88 -12.70
N ASP A 318 31.44 -28.01 -13.35
CA ASP A 318 30.93 -29.28 -12.83
C ASP A 318 29.43 -29.43 -12.55
N GLU A 319 28.76 -30.00 -13.56
CA GLU A 319 27.57 -30.85 -13.41
C GLU A 319 27.90 -32.19 -12.75
N LYS A 320 26.91 -32.80 -12.08
CA LYS A 320 26.66 -34.24 -12.17
C LYS A 320 25.21 -34.58 -11.84
N THR A 321 24.72 -35.63 -12.48
CA THR A 321 23.31 -36.05 -12.52
C THR A 321 23.19 -37.48 -12.02
N GLU A 322 22.10 -37.81 -11.32
CA GLU A 322 21.68 -39.18 -11.04
C GLU A 322 20.15 -39.29 -10.98
N VAL A 323 19.61 -40.49 -11.22
CA VAL A 323 18.23 -40.78 -11.64
C VAL A 323 17.73 -42.04 -10.91
N GLU A 324 16.42 -42.14 -10.61
CA GLU A 324 15.51 -43.33 -10.65
C GLU A 324 14.29 -43.18 -9.70
N GLN A 325 13.04 -43.32 -10.17
CA GLN A 325 12.10 -44.48 -10.12
C GLN A 325 11.63 -44.92 -8.72
N ALA A 326 10.43 -45.49 -8.44
CA ALA A 326 9.07 -45.51 -9.04
C ALA A 326 8.11 -46.26 -8.06
N GLY A 327 6.76 -46.14 -8.15
CA GLY A 327 5.83 -47.05 -7.43
C GLY A 327 4.36 -46.59 -7.23
N GLN A 328 3.38 -47.48 -7.44
CA GLN A 328 1.91 -47.27 -7.33
C GLN A 328 1.24 -48.40 -6.50
N THR A 329 0.11 -48.15 -5.80
CA THR A 329 -1.06 -49.11 -5.70
C THR A 329 -2.35 -48.60 -4.96
N THR A 330 -3.51 -48.69 -5.63
CA THR A 330 -4.91 -49.11 -5.23
C THR A 330 -5.75 -48.59 -4.00
N GLN A 331 -7.11 -48.66 -4.15
CA GLN A 331 -8.24 -48.24 -3.25
C GLN A 331 -9.10 -49.47 -2.75
N PRO A 332 -10.43 -49.46 -2.37
CA PRO A 332 -11.44 -48.43 -1.91
C PRO A 332 -12.50 -48.85 -0.78
N ALA A 333 -13.52 -47.99 -0.51
CA ALA A 333 -14.90 -48.22 0.09
C ALA A 333 -15.10 -48.16 1.65
N GLN A 334 -16.29 -48.00 2.31
CA GLN A 334 -17.73 -47.80 1.91
C GLN A 334 -18.61 -46.93 2.92
N SER A 335 -19.89 -47.26 3.29
CA SER A 335 -20.94 -46.31 3.82
C SER A 335 -22.13 -46.89 4.66
N ALA A 336 -22.93 -46.08 5.44
CA ALA A 336 -24.38 -46.31 5.82
C ALA A 336 -25.11 -45.19 6.66
N GLN A 337 -26.48 -45.18 6.73
CA GLN A 337 -27.42 -44.27 7.47
C GLN A 337 -28.64 -45.01 8.13
N VAL A 338 -29.47 -44.35 8.98
CA VAL A 338 -30.64 -44.93 9.74
C VAL A 338 -31.84 -43.95 9.92
N VAL A 339 -33.10 -44.45 10.06
CA VAL A 339 -34.39 -43.71 10.26
C VAL A 339 -35.33 -44.39 11.31
N HIS A 340 -36.34 -43.68 11.85
CA HIS A 340 -37.23 -44.02 12.99
C HIS A 340 -38.75 -44.11 12.63
N PRO A 341 -39.64 -44.75 13.45
CA PRO A 341 -41.11 -44.60 13.33
C PRO A 341 -41.88 -44.32 14.66
N GLU A 342 -43.20 -44.06 14.55
CA GLU A 342 -44.13 -43.47 15.55
C GLU A 342 -45.34 -44.40 15.87
N ARG A 343 -46.14 -44.14 16.94
CA ARG A 343 -47.32 -44.96 17.34
C ARG A 343 -48.51 -44.14 17.88
N ARG A 344 -49.72 -44.73 17.84
CA ARG A 344 -51.04 -44.08 18.07
C ARG A 344 -51.85 -44.79 19.17
N GLU A 345 -52.60 -44.07 20.00
CA GLU A 345 -53.32 -44.61 21.17
C GLU A 345 -54.85 -44.73 21.01
N LEU A 346 -55.47 -45.59 21.85
CA LEU A 346 -56.91 -45.91 21.92
C LEU A 346 -57.52 -45.49 23.28
N ARG A 347 -58.81 -45.10 23.30
CA ARG A 347 -59.50 -44.62 24.52
C ARG A 347 -60.21 -45.75 25.32
N PRO A 348 -60.15 -45.76 26.68
CA PRO A 348 -60.86 -46.74 27.52
C PRO A 348 -62.30 -46.33 27.85
N ASN A 349 -63.19 -47.31 28.14
CA ASN A 349 -64.64 -47.07 28.23
C ASN A 349 -65.36 -47.73 29.43
N THR A 350 -64.74 -47.79 30.61
CA THR A 350 -65.38 -48.25 31.87
C THR A 350 -65.15 -47.26 33.03
N MET A 351 -66.07 -47.21 34.01
CA MET A 351 -65.96 -46.24 35.13
C MET A 351 -64.67 -46.40 35.95
N ARG A 352 -64.23 -47.64 36.19
CA ARG A 352 -62.99 -47.92 36.94
C ARG A 352 -61.75 -47.37 36.23
N GLN A 353 -61.72 -47.43 34.89
CA GLN A 353 -60.68 -46.81 34.07
C GLN A 353 -60.76 -45.28 34.08
N ARG A 354 -61.96 -44.68 34.16
CA ARG A 354 -62.10 -43.21 34.32
C ARG A 354 -61.55 -42.73 35.66
N GLN A 355 -61.74 -43.49 36.73
CA GLN A 355 -61.23 -43.15 38.06
C GLN A 355 -59.69 -43.25 38.10
N GLN A 356 -59.12 -44.33 37.57
CA GLN A 356 -57.66 -44.47 37.39
C GLN A 356 -57.09 -43.36 36.47
N TYR A 357 -57.79 -42.99 35.40
CA TYR A 357 -57.37 -41.89 34.51
C TYR A 357 -57.41 -40.53 35.22
N GLN A 358 -58.39 -40.27 36.10
CA GLN A 358 -58.43 -39.05 36.91
C GLN A 358 -57.30 -39.01 37.95
N GLU A 359 -56.98 -40.13 38.61
CA GLU A 359 -55.84 -40.24 39.52
C GLU A 359 -54.51 -40.01 38.79
N GLN A 360 -54.32 -40.65 37.62
CA GLN A 360 -53.15 -40.43 36.75
C GLN A 360 -53.05 -38.97 36.28
N LYS A 361 -54.17 -38.33 35.91
CA LYS A 361 -54.20 -36.92 35.53
C LYS A 361 -53.80 -36.00 36.68
N GLN A 362 -54.30 -36.25 37.90
CA GLN A 362 -53.90 -35.47 39.08
C GLN A 362 -52.43 -35.70 39.47
N GLN A 363 -51.89 -36.90 39.27
CA GLN A 363 -50.46 -37.17 39.45
C GLN A 363 -49.61 -36.46 38.40
N ALA A 364 -50.03 -36.47 37.12
CA ALA A 364 -49.36 -35.76 36.04
C ALA A 364 -49.38 -34.23 36.26
N GLU A 365 -50.52 -33.66 36.67
CA GLU A 365 -50.64 -32.23 37.02
C GLU A 365 -49.71 -31.86 38.19
N LYS A 366 -49.59 -32.70 39.23
CA LYS A 366 -48.63 -32.49 40.32
C LYS A 366 -47.17 -32.56 39.85
N GLN A 367 -46.83 -33.50 38.97
CA GLN A 367 -45.49 -33.59 38.38
C GLN A 367 -45.17 -32.38 37.50
N GLN A 368 -46.13 -31.92 36.70
CA GLN A 368 -45.98 -30.75 35.84
C GLN A 368 -45.80 -29.47 36.66
N GLN A 369 -46.52 -29.31 37.77
CA GLN A 369 -46.29 -28.20 38.71
C GLN A 369 -44.89 -28.25 39.32
N GLN A 370 -44.42 -29.42 39.78
CA GLN A 370 -43.05 -29.57 40.32
C GLN A 370 -41.96 -29.28 39.27
N GLN A 371 -42.21 -29.57 38.00
CA GLN A 371 -41.30 -29.19 36.91
C GLN A 371 -41.32 -27.68 36.65
N ALA A 372 -42.49 -27.04 36.68
CA ALA A 372 -42.62 -25.59 36.55
C ALA A 372 -41.92 -24.84 37.70
N ASP A 373 -42.06 -25.30 38.93
CA ASP A 373 -41.42 -24.70 40.10
C ASP A 373 -39.88 -24.81 40.02
N LYS A 374 -39.36 -25.95 39.54
CA LYS A 374 -37.91 -26.14 39.26
C LYS A 374 -37.41 -25.21 38.16
N GLN A 375 -38.19 -25.02 37.09
CA GLN A 375 -37.82 -24.10 36.01
C GLN A 375 -37.75 -22.65 36.53
N GLN A 376 -38.73 -22.22 37.33
CA GLN A 376 -38.71 -20.88 37.93
C GLN A 376 -37.51 -20.65 38.86
N GLN A 377 -37.03 -21.69 39.55
CA GLN A 377 -35.79 -21.60 40.34
C GLN A 377 -34.55 -21.49 39.45
N ALA A 378 -34.47 -22.25 38.36
CA ALA A 378 -33.38 -22.17 37.39
C ALA A 378 -33.33 -20.78 36.71
N ASP A 379 -34.47 -20.23 36.31
CA ASP A 379 -34.56 -18.92 35.67
C ASP A 379 -34.12 -17.79 36.62
N LYS A 380 -34.47 -17.87 37.91
CA LYS A 380 -33.98 -16.94 38.94
C LYS A 380 -32.46 -17.01 39.12
N GLN A 381 -31.87 -18.22 39.11
CA GLN A 381 -30.41 -18.37 39.18
C GLN A 381 -29.73 -17.75 37.95
N GLN A 382 -30.25 -18.00 36.73
CA GLN A 382 -29.68 -17.40 35.51
C GLN A 382 -29.77 -15.87 35.50
N GLN A 383 -30.80 -15.27 36.10
CA GLN A 383 -30.89 -13.82 36.26
C GLN A 383 -29.83 -13.28 37.25
N ALA A 384 -29.61 -13.98 38.37
CA ALA A 384 -28.56 -13.61 39.32
C ALA A 384 -27.15 -13.69 38.69
N ASP A 385 -26.86 -14.76 37.93
CA ASP A 385 -25.57 -14.94 37.26
C ASP A 385 -25.32 -13.86 36.20
N LYS A 386 -26.35 -13.47 35.44
CA LYS A 386 -26.28 -12.35 34.48
C LYS A 386 -25.98 -11.01 35.17
N GLN A 387 -26.59 -10.74 36.33
CA GLN A 387 -26.29 -9.52 37.09
C GLN A 387 -24.83 -9.50 37.57
N GLN A 388 -24.32 -10.61 38.11
CA GLN A 388 -22.92 -10.71 38.53
C GLN A 388 -21.92 -10.52 37.37
N GLN A 389 -22.26 -10.98 36.16
CA GLN A 389 -21.44 -10.72 34.98
C GLN A 389 -21.46 -9.24 34.56
N ALA A 390 -22.63 -8.59 34.61
CA ALA A 390 -22.74 -7.16 34.34
C ALA A 390 -21.94 -6.31 35.33
N ASP A 391 -21.99 -6.62 36.62
CA ASP A 391 -21.26 -5.91 37.67
C ASP A 391 -19.73 -6.07 37.51
N LYS A 392 -19.26 -7.28 37.14
CA LYS A 392 -17.84 -7.52 36.78
C LYS A 392 -17.39 -6.71 35.57
N GLN A 393 -18.24 -6.60 34.53
CA GLN A 393 -17.91 -5.78 33.35
C GLN A 393 -17.79 -4.30 33.72
N GLN A 394 -18.71 -3.76 34.53
CA GLN A 394 -18.63 -2.36 34.98
C GLN A 394 -17.38 -2.07 35.83
N GLN A 395 -16.88 -3.03 36.60
CA GLN A 395 -15.61 -2.89 37.32
C GLN A 395 -14.41 -2.89 36.36
N ALA A 396 -14.40 -3.78 35.35
CA ALA A 396 -13.35 -3.81 34.33
C ALA A 396 -13.29 -2.50 33.51
N ASP A 397 -14.45 -1.96 33.11
CA ASP A 397 -14.53 -0.71 32.36
C ASP A 397 -14.02 0.49 33.18
N LYS A 398 -14.31 0.54 34.48
CA LYS A 398 -13.75 1.56 35.41
C LYS A 398 -12.23 1.46 35.52
N GLN A 399 -11.67 0.25 35.60
CA GLN A 399 -10.21 0.08 35.63
C GLN A 399 -9.56 0.56 34.33
N GLN A 400 -10.12 0.21 33.16
CA GLN A 400 -9.60 0.67 31.87
C GLN A 400 -9.65 2.20 31.71
N GLN A 401 -10.63 2.88 32.30
CA GLN A 401 -10.68 4.35 32.32
C GLN A 401 -9.59 4.94 33.22
N ALA A 402 -9.34 4.35 34.40
CA ALA A 402 -8.24 4.77 35.28
C ALA A 402 -6.86 4.60 34.61
N ASP A 403 -6.63 3.47 33.95
CA ASP A 403 -5.36 3.18 33.26
C ASP A 403 -5.11 4.16 32.10
N LYS A 404 -6.16 4.50 31.33
CA LYS A 404 -6.10 5.52 30.26
C LYS A 404 -5.76 6.91 30.81
N GLN A 405 -6.33 7.29 31.96
CA GLN A 405 -5.99 8.57 32.59
C GLN A 405 -4.52 8.62 33.03
N GLN A 406 -4.02 7.55 33.66
CA GLN A 406 -2.60 7.47 34.06
C GLN A 406 -1.64 7.53 32.86
N GLN A 407 -2.00 6.95 31.72
CA GLN A 407 -1.21 7.07 30.48
C GLN A 407 -1.23 8.49 29.92
N ALA A 408 -2.38 9.18 29.94
CA ALA A 408 -2.49 10.57 29.51
C ALA A 408 -1.65 11.51 30.39
N ASP A 409 -1.65 11.30 31.71
CA ASP A 409 -0.87 12.11 32.65
C ASP A 409 0.64 11.89 32.47
N LYS A 410 1.08 10.65 32.20
CA LYS A 410 2.47 10.33 31.83
C LYS A 410 2.90 11.02 30.53
N GLN A 411 2.05 11.04 29.50
CA GLN A 411 2.36 11.72 28.25
C GLN A 411 2.52 13.24 28.45
N GLN A 412 1.62 13.87 29.22
CA GLN A 412 1.73 15.30 29.53
C GLN A 412 3.00 15.67 30.32
N GLN A 413 3.52 14.76 31.14
CA GLN A 413 4.82 14.96 31.81
C GLN A 413 5.99 14.84 30.83
N ALA A 414 5.96 13.88 29.90
CA ALA A 414 6.98 13.72 28.87
C ALA A 414 7.04 14.94 27.91
N ASP A 415 5.89 15.44 27.46
CA ASP A 415 5.79 16.59 26.57
C ASP A 415 6.33 17.88 27.24
N LYS A 416 6.10 18.05 28.55
CA LYS A 416 6.68 19.15 29.34
C LYS A 416 8.20 19.07 29.47
N GLN A 417 8.79 17.87 29.50
CA GLN A 417 10.24 17.70 29.53
C GLN A 417 10.88 18.01 28.17
N GLN A 418 10.24 17.63 27.05
CA GLN A 418 10.75 17.96 25.71
C GLN A 418 10.76 19.47 25.43
N GLN A 419 9.76 20.22 25.91
CA GLN A 419 9.70 21.68 25.68
C GLN A 419 10.75 22.51 26.43
N GLN A 420 11.53 21.91 27.34
CA GLN A 420 12.58 22.61 28.10
C GLN A 420 14.00 22.44 27.52
N GLN A 421 14.18 21.67 26.44
CA GLN A 421 15.48 21.53 25.78
C GLN A 421 15.63 22.54 24.64
N PRO A 422 16.72 23.35 24.60
CA PRO A 422 17.02 24.18 23.44
C PRO A 422 17.36 23.31 22.23
N ALA A 423 17.01 23.78 21.03
CA ALA A 423 17.10 23.01 19.79
C ALA A 423 18.55 22.56 19.45
N GLN A 424 18.91 21.36 19.91
CA GLN A 424 20.14 20.69 19.50
C GLN A 424 19.97 20.14 18.07
N ARG A 425 21.00 20.36 17.25
CA ARG A 425 21.14 19.81 15.89
C ARG A 425 20.94 18.29 15.94
N TRP A 426 19.97 17.78 15.19
CA TRP A 426 19.60 16.36 15.22
C TRP A 426 20.81 15.49 14.88
N GLN A 427 21.22 14.64 15.83
CA GLN A 427 22.14 13.53 15.58
C GLN A 427 21.33 12.22 15.62
N PRO A 428 21.59 11.27 14.69
CA PRO A 428 20.91 9.98 14.71
C PRO A 428 21.21 9.22 16.01
N PRO A 429 20.21 8.57 16.64
CA PRO A 429 20.45 7.84 17.88
C PRO A 429 21.43 6.66 17.69
N PRO A 430 22.31 6.36 18.67
CA PRO A 430 23.41 5.39 18.53
C PRO A 430 22.98 3.91 18.41
N TYR A 431 21.68 3.64 18.30
CA TYR A 431 21.11 2.30 18.17
C TYR A 431 20.98 1.83 16.70
N TYR A 432 21.21 2.73 15.73
CA TYR A 432 21.44 2.38 14.32
C TYR A 432 22.90 1.91 14.12
N ARG A 433 23.27 0.81 14.79
CA ARG A 433 24.46 0.04 14.42
C ARG A 433 24.04 -1.03 13.41
N PRO A 434 24.54 -1.02 12.16
CA PRO A 434 24.25 -2.09 11.22
C PRO A 434 24.88 -3.40 11.72
N LEU A 435 24.05 -4.32 12.22
CA LEU A 435 24.44 -5.72 12.49
C LEU A 435 24.39 -6.58 11.21
N PHE A 436 24.71 -5.96 10.06
CA PHE A 436 24.78 -6.61 8.77
C PHE A 436 26.17 -6.40 8.18
N ARG A 437 27.10 -7.29 8.56
CA ARG A 437 28.40 -7.43 7.88
C ARG A 437 28.21 -8.29 6.63
N GLN A 438 27.48 -7.80 5.63
CA GLN A 438 27.67 -8.28 4.27
C GLN A 438 28.89 -7.56 3.68
N GLN A 439 29.91 -8.32 3.27
CA GLN A 439 31.05 -7.81 2.51
C GLN A 439 30.63 -7.52 1.06
N GLY A 440 29.78 -6.50 0.86
CA GLY A 440 29.51 -5.92 -0.45
C GLY A 440 30.20 -4.57 -0.55
N ARG A 441 31.08 -4.38 -1.53
CA ARG A 441 31.59 -3.03 -1.87
C ARG A 441 30.39 -2.15 -2.20
N GLU A 442 30.29 -1.00 -1.56
CA GLU A 442 29.20 -0.06 -1.86
C GLU A 442 29.25 0.32 -3.34
N THR A 443 28.10 0.14 -4.00
CA THR A 443 27.92 0.51 -5.39
C THR A 443 27.81 2.02 -5.46
N TYR A 444 28.82 2.70 -6.00
CA TYR A 444 28.80 4.15 -6.14
C TYR A 444 27.59 4.54 -7.01
N ASN A 445 26.64 5.25 -6.40
CA ASN A 445 25.48 5.79 -7.09
C ASN A 445 25.84 7.19 -7.58
N ASP A 446 25.75 7.41 -8.89
CA ASP A 446 25.95 8.70 -9.53
C ASP A 446 24.89 9.71 -9.01
N PRO A 447 25.29 10.78 -8.30
CA PRO A 447 24.35 11.75 -7.77
C PRO A 447 23.52 12.45 -8.85
N GLU A 448 24.06 12.68 -10.06
CA GLU A 448 23.33 13.38 -11.12
C GLU A 448 22.19 12.51 -11.68
N LYS A 449 22.44 11.21 -11.86
CA LYS A 449 21.38 10.22 -12.20
C LYS A 449 20.28 10.20 -11.13
N VAL A 450 20.67 10.16 -9.85
CA VAL A 450 19.73 10.14 -8.71
C VAL A 450 18.91 11.44 -8.65
N ALA A 451 19.54 12.60 -8.88
CA ALA A 451 18.85 13.90 -8.95
C ALA A 451 17.83 13.94 -10.10
N ALA A 452 18.19 13.41 -11.28
CA ALA A 452 17.30 13.34 -12.43
C ALA A 452 16.06 12.46 -12.14
N VAL A 453 16.26 11.28 -11.55
CA VAL A 453 15.18 10.38 -11.11
C VAL A 453 14.29 11.08 -10.07
N ALA A 454 14.86 11.70 -9.04
CA ALA A 454 14.12 12.38 -7.98
C ALA A 454 13.28 13.56 -8.50
N ARG A 455 13.84 14.37 -9.41
CA ARG A 455 13.14 15.49 -10.06
C ARG A 455 12.00 15.00 -10.95
N PHE A 456 12.23 13.96 -11.74
CA PHE A 456 11.20 13.35 -12.58
C PHE A 456 10.03 12.80 -11.74
N LEU A 457 10.34 12.04 -10.70
CA LEU A 457 9.34 11.46 -9.79
C LEU A 457 8.46 12.53 -9.14
N ASN A 458 9.04 13.62 -8.66
CA ASN A 458 8.28 14.76 -8.12
C ASN A 458 7.37 15.38 -9.19
N LEU A 459 7.89 15.62 -10.40
CA LEU A 459 7.11 16.19 -11.51
C LEU A 459 5.92 15.31 -11.91
N VAL A 460 6.05 13.99 -11.90
CA VAL A 460 4.96 13.07 -12.30
C VAL A 460 4.03 12.65 -11.15
N GLY A 461 4.22 13.19 -9.94
CA GLY A 461 3.28 13.08 -8.82
C GLY A 461 3.71 12.18 -7.64
N PHE A 462 4.87 11.52 -7.73
CA PHE A 462 5.38 10.69 -6.63
C PHE A 462 6.10 11.55 -5.58
N GLN A 463 6.00 11.10 -4.32
CA GLN A 463 6.95 11.44 -3.26
C GLN A 463 7.77 10.19 -2.93
N PHE A 464 8.95 10.36 -2.31
CA PHE A 464 9.60 9.27 -1.58
C PHE A 464 8.87 8.98 -0.26
N GLY A 465 9.12 7.79 0.29
CA GLY A 465 8.77 7.42 1.65
C GLY A 465 9.53 8.26 2.69
N CYS A 466 9.28 7.97 3.98
CA CYS A 466 9.84 8.76 5.08
C CYS A 466 11.38 8.72 5.17
N GLN A 467 12.01 7.71 4.55
CA GLN A 467 13.44 7.42 4.57
C GLN A 467 13.80 6.73 3.25
N PRO A 468 14.08 7.45 2.14
CA PRO A 468 14.77 6.85 1.00
C PRO A 468 16.15 6.37 1.47
N LEU A 469 16.61 5.22 0.96
CA LEU A 469 17.86 4.61 1.41
C LEU A 469 18.82 4.39 0.23
N ASN A 470 20.09 4.72 0.38
CA ASN A 470 21.12 4.54 -0.66
C ASN A 470 21.17 3.10 -1.21
N ARG A 471 20.96 2.10 -0.33
CA ARG A 471 20.94 0.67 -0.70
C ARG A 471 19.86 0.29 -1.73
N ASN A 472 18.81 1.10 -1.85
CA ASN A 472 17.70 0.90 -2.79
C ASN A 472 18.03 1.42 -4.21
N TRP A 473 19.27 1.90 -4.42
CA TRP A 473 19.78 2.39 -5.70
C TRP A 473 21.00 1.58 -6.17
N LYS A 474 21.11 1.38 -7.49
CA LYS A 474 22.23 0.71 -8.16
C LYS A 474 22.60 1.46 -9.44
N ASP A 475 23.83 2.00 -9.50
CA ASP A 475 24.30 2.87 -10.60
C ASP A 475 23.32 4.01 -10.93
N GLY A 476 22.75 4.63 -9.88
CA GLY A 476 21.75 5.69 -10.03
C GLY A 476 20.36 5.24 -10.50
N VAL A 477 20.12 3.94 -10.68
CA VAL A 477 18.80 3.35 -10.93
C VAL A 477 18.15 2.97 -9.61
N LEU A 478 16.91 3.42 -9.38
CA LEU A 478 16.09 2.95 -8.25
C LEU A 478 15.66 1.50 -8.51
N VAL A 479 15.95 0.59 -7.57
CA VAL A 479 15.63 -0.84 -7.66
C VAL A 479 14.60 -1.32 -6.62
N ASP A 480 14.14 -0.42 -5.75
CA ASP A 480 13.02 -0.65 -4.84
C ASP A 480 11.91 0.35 -5.09
N HIS A 481 10.80 -0.07 -5.71
CA HIS A 481 9.69 0.83 -5.98
C HIS A 481 8.74 1.00 -4.79
N ALA A 482 8.86 0.25 -3.68
CA ALA A 482 8.06 0.47 -2.47
C ALA A 482 8.46 1.73 -1.68
N ASP A 483 9.65 2.27 -1.96
CA ASP A 483 10.10 3.60 -1.52
C ASP A 483 9.28 4.74 -2.16
N LEU A 484 8.57 4.49 -3.27
CA LEU A 484 7.74 5.49 -3.93
C LEU A 484 6.31 5.50 -3.36
N VAL A 485 5.74 6.68 -3.21
CA VAL A 485 4.33 6.85 -2.82
C VAL A 485 3.64 7.71 -3.88
N GLY A 486 2.79 7.08 -4.70
CA GLY A 486 1.94 7.77 -5.67
C GLY A 486 0.84 8.58 -5.00
N PRO A 487 0.21 9.53 -5.72
CA PRO A 487 -0.76 10.48 -5.14
C PRO A 487 -2.04 9.81 -4.58
N PHE A 488 -2.37 8.60 -5.04
CA PHE A 488 -3.48 7.80 -4.54
C PHE A 488 -3.08 6.80 -3.44
N HIS A 489 -1.79 6.70 -3.11
CA HIS A 489 -1.28 5.64 -2.24
C HIS A 489 -1.40 6.01 -0.76
N TYR A 490 -1.69 5.01 0.08
CA TYR A 490 -1.61 5.20 1.53
C TYR A 490 -0.20 5.66 1.95
N GLY A 491 -0.14 6.78 2.68
CA GLY A 491 1.10 7.42 3.12
C GLY A 491 1.55 8.62 2.28
N TRP A 492 0.79 9.03 1.25
CA TRP A 492 1.05 10.30 0.56
C TRP A 492 0.68 11.49 1.47
N TYR A 493 1.56 12.47 1.61
CA TYR A 493 1.33 13.67 2.41
C TYR A 493 1.98 14.91 1.77
N GLU A 494 1.20 16.00 1.66
CA GLU A 494 1.64 17.26 1.06
C GLU A 494 2.95 17.81 1.65
N ARG A 495 3.15 17.65 2.96
CA ARG A 495 4.38 18.06 3.67
C ARG A 495 5.66 17.30 3.26
N TYR A 496 5.55 16.17 2.57
CA TYR A 496 6.66 15.36 2.06
C TYR A 496 6.77 15.41 0.53
N TYR A 497 5.76 15.97 -0.14
CA TYR A 497 5.77 16.18 -1.58
C TYR A 497 6.53 17.46 -1.93
N LYS A 498 7.86 17.31 -1.98
CA LYS A 498 8.84 18.34 -2.35
C LYS A 498 9.82 17.77 -3.38
N PRO A 499 10.56 18.60 -4.13
CA PRO A 499 11.82 18.18 -4.73
C PRO A 499 12.76 17.63 -3.65
N TRP A 500 13.38 16.48 -3.91
CA TRP A 500 14.37 15.87 -3.02
C TRP A 500 15.77 16.13 -3.57
N HIS A 501 16.71 16.47 -2.68
CA HIS A 501 18.12 16.58 -3.04
C HIS A 501 18.80 15.20 -2.95
N THR A 502 19.88 15.01 -3.69
CA THR A 502 20.72 13.79 -3.64
C THR A 502 21.17 13.46 -2.24
N ASP A 503 21.51 14.48 -1.46
CA ASP A 503 22.04 14.36 -0.11
C ASP A 503 20.94 13.91 0.88
N ASP A 504 19.66 14.22 0.59
CA ASP A 504 18.52 13.68 1.35
C ASP A 504 18.28 12.17 1.05
N ILE A 505 18.82 11.64 -0.06
CA ILE A 505 18.57 10.29 -0.59
C ILE A 505 19.76 9.33 -0.35
N LEU A 506 21.00 9.81 -0.52
CA LEU A 506 22.21 8.97 -0.54
C LEU A 506 22.97 8.93 0.80
N VAL A 507 22.57 9.76 1.78
CA VAL A 507 23.22 9.85 3.11
C VAL A 507 22.58 8.91 4.15
N MET A 508 21.46 8.23 3.81
CA MET A 508 20.76 7.24 4.66
C MET A 508 20.91 5.79 4.16
#